data_AF-A0A8J2L696-F1
#
_entry.id   AF-A0A8J2L696-F1
#
_cell.length_a   1.000
_cell.length_b   1.000
_cell.length_c   1.000
_cell.angle_alpha   90.00
_cell.angle_beta   90.00
_cell.angle_gamma   90.00
#
_symmetry.space_group_name_H-M   'P 1'
#
loop_
_entity.id
_entity.type
_entity.pdbx_description
1 polymer ?
#
loop_
_entity_poly.entity_id
_entity_poly.type
_entity_poly.pdbx_seq_one_letter_code
_entity_poly.pdbx_strand_id
1 'polypeptide(L)'
;LKIWTLVDIGSGVTLNSALLERAKIFSSSPAVLGRNIFRLAFEESEIVGKSLFGRVCNANKQLPLKPSVDAIKRDAVISYCSSVLEEDCKQSGTKFDKLLIRSKISKSLGEYIREVTYKAQKTDMIGSDEQ
;
A
#
# COMPACT_ATOMS: atom_id res chain seq x y z
N LEU A 1 -22.52 1.44 21.64
CA LEU A 1 -22.17 1.37 20.20
C LEU A 1 -20.87 2.14 19.97
N LYS A 2 -19.77 1.48 19.57
CA LYS A 2 -18.57 2.20 19.13
C LYS A 2 -18.88 2.78 17.75
N ILE A 3 -19.01 4.10 17.66
CA ILE A 3 -19.16 4.81 16.39
C ILE A 3 -17.78 4.79 15.74
N TRP A 4 -17.63 4.07 14.64
CA TRP A 4 -16.40 4.04 13.87
C TRP A 4 -16.42 5.24 12.94
N THR A 5 -15.67 6.29 13.28
CA THR A 5 -15.53 7.46 12.40
C THR A 5 -14.72 7.06 11.16
N LEU A 6 -15.31 7.24 9.98
CA LEU A 6 -14.64 7.07 8.69
C LEU A 6 -14.07 8.41 8.21
N VAL A 7 -12.88 8.38 7.64
CA VAL A 7 -12.19 9.54 7.08
C VAL A 7 -11.88 9.24 5.62
N ASP A 8 -12.25 10.14 4.72
CA ASP A 8 -11.86 10.08 3.31
C ASP A 8 -10.39 10.45 3.15
N ILE A 9 -9.60 9.53 2.60
CA ILE A 9 -8.17 9.74 2.30
C ILE A 9 -7.94 10.19 0.85
N GLY A 10 -9.02 10.36 0.08
CA GLY A 10 -9.03 10.88 -1.28
C GLY A 10 -9.82 10.00 -2.23
N SER A 11 -10.49 10.64 -3.21
CA SER A 11 -11.26 9.97 -4.28
C SER A 11 -12.35 9.03 -3.75
N GLY A 12 -12.94 9.33 -2.58
CA GLY A 12 -14.00 8.52 -1.98
C GLY A 12 -13.49 7.26 -1.26
N VAL A 13 -12.18 7.13 -1.08
CA VAL A 13 -11.60 6.00 -0.34
C VAL A 13 -11.62 6.34 1.14
N THR A 14 -12.55 5.73 1.87
CA THR A 14 -12.72 5.98 3.30
C THR A 14 -12.06 4.90 4.14
N LEU A 15 -11.32 5.31 5.17
CA LEU A 15 -10.70 4.40 6.14
C LEU A 15 -11.15 4.73 7.56
N ASN A 16 -11.00 3.76 8.47
CA ASN A 16 -11.28 3.99 9.87
C ASN A 16 -10.29 4.98 10.49
N SER A 17 -10.79 6.04 11.13
CA SER A 17 -9.99 7.10 11.75
C SER A 17 -9.01 6.58 12.81
N ALA A 18 -9.45 5.69 13.70
CA ALA A 18 -8.59 5.16 14.77
C ALA A 18 -7.46 4.28 14.21
N LEU A 19 -7.74 3.50 13.17
CA LEU A 19 -6.72 2.70 12.48
C LEU A 19 -5.75 3.58 11.68
N LEU A 20 -6.26 4.65 11.06
CA LEU A 20 -5.45 5.66 10.37
C LEU A 20 -4.46 6.32 11.33
N GLU A 21 -4.93 6.82 12.46
CA GLU A 21 -4.07 7.47 13.47
C GLU A 21 -3.06 6.48 14.04
N ARG A 22 -3.50 5.25 14.34
CA ARG A 22 -2.58 4.18 14.75
C ARG A 22 -1.51 3.93 13.70
N ALA A 23 -1.88 3.83 12.43
CA ALA A 23 -0.93 3.61 11.35
C ALA A 23 0.09 4.76 11.24
N LYS A 24 -0.32 6.02 11.46
CA LYS A 24 0.61 7.16 11.50
C LYS A 24 1.61 7.03 12.65
N ILE A 25 1.12 6.84 13.87
CA ILE A 25 1.93 6.78 15.09
C ILE A 25 2.98 5.66 15.02
N PHE A 26 2.60 4.48 14.51
CA PHE A 26 3.49 3.31 14.45
C PHE A 26 4.34 3.24 13.16
N SER A 27 4.41 4.33 12.38
CA SER A 27 5.20 4.37 11.15
C SER A 27 6.47 5.18 11.33
N SER A 28 7.61 4.48 11.40
CA SER A 28 8.93 5.10 11.51
C SER A 28 9.52 5.60 10.19
N SER A 29 8.87 5.30 9.05
CA SER A 29 9.35 5.72 7.74
C SER A 29 8.22 5.81 6.71
N PRO A 30 8.43 6.53 5.59
CA PRO A 30 7.46 6.59 4.49
C PRO A 30 7.07 5.21 3.95
N ALA A 31 8.03 4.28 3.89
CA ALA A 31 7.80 2.93 3.40
C ALA A 31 6.86 2.12 4.31
N VAL A 32 7.01 2.29 5.63
CA VAL A 32 6.17 1.63 6.65
C VAL A 32 4.78 2.26 6.67
N LEU A 33 4.69 3.59 6.63
CA LEU A 33 3.41 4.30 6.54
C LEU A 33 2.61 3.84 5.33
N GLY A 34 3.24 3.83 4.15
CA GLY A 34 2.62 3.35 2.92
C GLY A 34 2.03 1.95 3.08
N ARG A 35 2.82 0.97 3.57
CA ARG A 35 2.34 -0.41 3.77
C ARG A 35 1.19 -0.50 4.77
N ASN A 36 1.27 0.23 5.89
CA ASN A 36 0.24 0.21 6.91
C ASN A 36 -1.09 0.76 6.39
N ILE A 37 -1.08 1.90 5.70
CA ILE A 37 -2.29 2.47 5.11
C ILE A 37 -2.82 1.60 3.97
N PHE A 38 -1.93 1.01 3.16
CA PHE A 38 -2.33 0.12 2.06
C PHE A 38 -3.06 -1.13 2.56
N ARG A 39 -2.64 -1.72 3.68
CA ARG A 39 -3.33 -2.84 4.35
C ARG A 39 -4.72 -2.50 4.87
N LEU A 40 -4.96 -1.22 5.20
CA LEU A 40 -6.28 -0.77 5.63
C LEU A 40 -7.22 -0.55 4.43
N ALA A 41 -6.67 -0.23 3.25
CA ALA A 41 -7.43 0.11 2.06
C ALA A 41 -7.72 -1.08 1.13
N PHE A 42 -6.95 -2.15 1.26
CA PHE A 42 -7.03 -3.34 0.42
C PHE A 42 -7.11 -4.61 1.24
N GLU A 43 -8.03 -5.48 0.87
CA GLU A 43 -8.04 -6.87 1.28
C GLU A 43 -6.95 -7.66 0.55
N GLU A 44 -6.44 -8.73 1.16
CA GLU A 44 -5.38 -9.54 0.53
C GLU A 44 -5.84 -10.14 -0.81
N SER A 45 -7.10 -10.56 -0.91
CA SER A 45 -7.71 -11.07 -2.14
C SER A 45 -7.75 -10.04 -3.28
N GLU A 46 -7.79 -8.74 -2.95
CA GLU A 46 -7.73 -7.67 -3.95
C GLU A 46 -6.30 -7.48 -4.50
N ILE A 47 -5.29 -8.01 -3.81
CA ILE A 47 -3.87 -7.81 -4.06
C ILE A 47 -3.21 -9.02 -4.73
N VAL A 48 -3.55 -10.24 -4.28
CA VAL A 48 -2.89 -11.48 -4.71
C VAL A 48 -2.89 -11.61 -6.24
N GLY A 49 -1.73 -11.93 -6.81
CA GLY A 49 -1.56 -12.14 -8.25
C GLY A 49 -1.48 -10.84 -9.07
N LYS A 50 -1.71 -9.68 -8.47
CA LYS A 50 -1.65 -8.37 -9.13
C LYS A 50 -0.27 -7.73 -9.02
N SER A 51 -0.14 -6.55 -9.60
CA SER A 51 1.01 -5.66 -9.46
C SER A 51 0.55 -4.25 -9.09
N LEU A 52 1.47 -3.40 -8.62
CA LEU A 52 1.09 -2.03 -8.21
C LEU A 52 0.58 -1.18 -9.38
N PHE A 53 1.22 -1.27 -10.55
CA PHE A 53 0.94 -0.40 -11.70
C PHE A 53 0.51 -1.14 -12.97
N GLY A 54 0.49 -2.46 -12.99
CA GLY A 54 0.13 -3.21 -14.21
C GLY A 54 1.15 -3.04 -15.34
N ARG A 55 2.44 -2.88 -15.00
CA ARG A 55 3.51 -2.65 -15.99
C ARG A 55 4.48 -3.81 -16.02
N VAL A 56 4.92 -4.16 -17.23
CA VAL A 56 5.99 -5.13 -17.46
C VAL A 56 7.32 -4.51 -17.00
N CYS A 57 8.10 -5.21 -16.19
CA CYS A 57 9.46 -4.77 -15.90
C CYS A 57 10.39 -5.14 -17.06
N ASN A 58 11.33 -4.26 -17.40
CA ASN A 58 12.26 -4.46 -18.50
C ASN A 58 13.07 -5.76 -18.43
N ALA A 59 13.31 -6.28 -17.21
CA ALA A 59 14.02 -7.53 -16.98
C ALA A 59 13.17 -8.78 -17.30
N ASN A 60 11.83 -8.69 -17.28
CA ASN A 60 10.93 -9.83 -17.45
C ASN A 60 9.91 -9.58 -18.57
N LYS A 61 10.38 -9.07 -19.71
CA LYS A 61 9.51 -8.75 -20.87
C LYS A 61 8.72 -9.94 -21.41
N GLN A 62 9.18 -11.16 -21.13
CA GLN A 62 8.58 -12.40 -21.59
C GLN A 62 7.51 -12.96 -20.64
N LEU A 63 7.38 -12.43 -19.42
CA LEU A 63 6.37 -12.89 -18.47
C LEU A 63 5.00 -12.26 -18.77
N PRO A 64 3.89 -12.97 -18.53
CA PRO A 64 2.56 -12.41 -18.64
C PRO A 64 2.39 -11.15 -17.79
N LEU A 65 1.71 -10.15 -18.35
CA LEU A 65 1.43 -8.90 -17.65
C LEU A 65 0.47 -9.17 -16.50
N LYS A 66 0.90 -8.89 -15.26
CA LYS A 66 0.01 -8.92 -14.10
C LYS A 66 -0.93 -7.72 -14.13
N PRO A 67 -2.24 -7.88 -13.88
CA PRO A 67 -3.15 -6.75 -13.76
C PRO A 67 -2.70 -5.81 -12.63
N SER A 68 -3.06 -4.54 -12.72
CA SER A 68 -2.84 -3.62 -11.60
C SER A 68 -3.84 -3.86 -10.48
N VAL A 69 -3.48 -3.51 -9.25
CA VAL A 69 -4.46 -3.24 -8.20
C VAL A 69 -5.36 -2.06 -8.61
N ASP A 70 -6.46 -1.86 -7.88
CA ASP A 70 -7.35 -0.70 -8.09
C ASP A 70 -6.54 0.60 -8.08
N ALA A 71 -6.57 1.30 -9.21
CA ALA A 71 -5.75 2.50 -9.43
C ALA A 71 -6.20 3.66 -8.55
N ILE A 72 -7.51 3.81 -8.31
CA ILE A 72 -8.10 4.89 -7.52
C ILE A 72 -7.68 4.72 -6.06
N LYS A 73 -7.89 3.53 -5.48
CA LYS A 73 -7.44 3.21 -4.12
C LYS A 73 -5.94 3.36 -3.96
N ARG A 74 -5.16 2.85 -4.92
CA ARG A 74 -3.69 2.97 -4.90
C ARG A 74 -3.25 4.44 -4.87
N ASP A 75 -3.78 5.26 -5.78
CA ASP A 75 -3.34 6.64 -5.93
C ASP A 75 -3.80 7.51 -4.76
N ALA A 76 -4.97 7.21 -4.17
CA ALA A 76 -5.41 7.80 -2.91
C ALA A 76 -4.43 7.48 -1.78
N VAL A 77 -4.06 6.21 -1.58
CA VAL A 77 -3.09 5.80 -0.53
C VAL A 77 -1.74 6.49 -0.71
N ILE A 78 -1.16 6.47 -1.91
CA ILE A 78 0.15 7.09 -2.17
C ILE A 78 0.10 8.60 -1.94
N SER A 79 -0.98 9.25 -2.38
CA SER A 79 -1.11 10.70 -2.26
C SER A 79 -1.37 11.13 -0.82
N TYR A 80 -2.24 10.40 -0.10
CA TYR A 80 -2.48 10.63 1.32
C TYR A 80 -1.20 10.50 2.15
N CYS A 81 -0.45 9.40 1.99
CA CYS A 81 0.82 9.21 2.70
C CYS A 81 1.81 10.34 2.38
N SER A 82 1.87 10.79 1.12
CA SER A 82 2.71 11.89 0.70
C SER A 82 2.31 13.20 1.39
N SER A 83 1.02 13.49 1.53
CA SER A 83 0.54 14.70 2.20
C SER A 83 0.82 14.69 3.70
N VAL A 84 0.60 13.56 4.38
CA VAL A 84 0.92 13.42 5.81
C VAL A 84 2.40 13.72 6.06
N LEU A 85 3.29 13.12 5.28
CA LEU A 85 4.74 13.34 5.41
C LEU A 85 5.15 14.77 5.03
N GLU A 86 4.41 15.42 4.12
CA GLU A 86 4.64 16.82 3.77
C GLU A 86 4.33 17.73 4.96
N GLU A 87 3.24 17.47 5.67
CA GLU A 87 2.85 18.19 6.88
C GLU A 87 3.87 17.96 8.02
N ASP A 88 4.30 16.71 8.24
CA ASP A 88 5.32 16.39 9.24
C ASP A 88 6.66 17.10 8.94
N CYS A 89 7.06 17.16 7.66
CA CYS A 89 8.25 17.89 7.23
C CYS A 89 8.11 19.40 7.45
N LYS A 90 6.94 19.97 7.15
CA LYS A 90 6.65 21.40 7.39
C LYS A 90 6.74 21.75 8.87
N GLN A 91 6.20 20.90 9.76
CA GLN A 91 6.24 21.12 11.20
C GLN A 91 7.65 20.98 11.78
N SER A 92 8.44 20.03 11.27
CA SER A 92 9.82 19.81 11.70
C SER A 92 10.86 20.73 11.05
N GLY A 93 10.46 21.56 10.07
CA GLY A 93 11.37 22.40 9.30
C GLY A 93 12.31 21.63 8.38
N THR A 94 12.02 20.36 8.09
CA THR A 94 12.85 19.52 7.22
C THR A 94 12.43 19.64 5.75
N LYS A 95 13.40 19.45 4.84
CA LYS A 95 13.12 19.52 3.39
C LYS A 95 12.28 18.32 2.95
N PHE A 96 11.12 18.60 2.37
CA PHE A 96 10.25 17.60 1.75
C PHE A 96 10.60 17.37 0.27
N ASP A 97 10.90 16.13 -0.10
CA ASP A 97 11.06 15.71 -1.51
C ASP A 97 9.93 14.77 -1.90
N LYS A 98 8.92 15.34 -2.57
CA LYS A 98 7.70 14.65 -3.00
C LYS A 98 8.00 13.45 -3.90
N LEU A 99 8.95 13.58 -4.83
CA LEU A 99 9.25 12.54 -5.80
C LEU A 99 9.98 11.37 -5.13
N LEU A 100 10.96 11.67 -4.29
CA LEU A 100 11.69 10.66 -3.52
C LEU A 100 10.75 9.90 -2.59
N ILE A 101 9.87 10.60 -1.88
CA ILE A 101 8.92 10.00 -0.93
C ILE A 101 7.92 9.10 -1.66
N ARG A 102 7.29 9.59 -2.74
CA ARG A 102 6.36 8.78 -3.54
C ARG A 102 7.05 7.55 -4.14
N SER A 103 8.30 7.68 -4.57
CA SER A 103 9.11 6.55 -5.07
C SER A 103 9.37 5.51 -4.00
N LYS A 104 9.80 5.92 -2.79
CA LYS A 104 10.01 5.03 -1.64
C LYS A 104 8.73 4.28 -1.25
N ILE A 105 7.61 4.99 -1.16
CA ILE A 105 6.30 4.38 -0.89
C ILE A 105 5.96 3.37 -1.99
N SER A 106 6.00 3.77 -3.25
CA SER A 106 5.61 2.91 -4.38
C SER A 106 6.46 1.65 -4.47
N LYS A 107 7.79 1.76 -4.27
CA LYS A 107 8.68 0.59 -4.25
C LYS A 107 8.31 -0.38 -3.11
N SER A 108 8.12 0.17 -1.91
CA SER A 108 7.71 -0.59 -0.72
C SER A 108 6.38 -1.33 -0.92
N LEU A 109 5.39 -0.67 -1.55
CA LEU A 109 4.09 -1.28 -1.87
C LEU A 109 4.23 -2.39 -2.92
N GLY A 110 5.02 -2.15 -3.97
CA GLY A 110 5.28 -3.17 -5.00
C GLY A 110 5.93 -4.44 -4.43
N GLU A 111 6.84 -4.30 -3.47
CA GLU A 111 7.44 -5.42 -2.74
C GLU A 111 6.40 -6.14 -1.87
N TYR A 112 5.57 -5.40 -1.13
CA TYR A 112 4.52 -5.98 -0.29
C TYR A 112 3.52 -6.81 -1.09
N ILE A 113 3.06 -6.34 -2.26
CA ILE A 113 2.15 -7.09 -3.15
C ILE A 113 2.77 -8.43 -3.56
N ARG A 114 4.08 -8.46 -3.87
CA ARG A 114 4.79 -9.71 -4.22
C ARG A 114 4.89 -10.64 -3.02
N GLU A 115 5.18 -10.11 -1.84
CA GLU A 115 5.25 -10.89 -0.59
C GLU A 115 3.91 -11.57 -0.29
N VAL A 116 2.80 -10.83 -0.36
CA VAL A 116 1.44 -11.38 -0.13
C VAL A 116 1.10 -12.43 -1.18
N THR A 117 1.41 -12.16 -2.46
CA THR A 117 1.19 -13.13 -3.54
C THR A 117 1.99 -14.42 -3.32
N TYR A 118 3.26 -14.31 -2.92
CA TYR A 118 4.11 -15.46 -2.65
C TYR A 118 3.60 -16.27 -1.45
N LYS A 119 3.17 -15.60 -0.38
CA LYS A 119 2.58 -16.24 0.80
C LYS A 119 1.32 -17.02 0.45
N ALA A 120 0.40 -16.42 -0.31
CA ALA A 120 -0.81 -17.10 -0.76
C ALA A 120 -0.49 -18.36 -1.57
N GLN A 121 0.40 -18.25 -2.55
CA GLN A 121 0.84 -19.40 -3.37
C GLN A 121 1.48 -20.52 -2.54
N LYS A 122 2.29 -20.17 -1.53
CA LYS A 122 2.93 -21.18 -0.67
C LYS A 122 1.92 -21.91 0.23
N THR A 123 0.91 -21.21 0.74
CA THR A 123 -0.15 -21.81 1.56
C THR A 123 -0.94 -22.86 0.77
N ASP A 124 -1.25 -22.57 -0.50
CA ASP A 124 -1.98 -23.50 -1.38
C ASP A 124 -1.19 -24.81 -1.65
N MET A 125 0.14 -24.72 -1.71
CA MET A 125 1.00 -25.91 -1.92
C MET A 125 1.04 -26.83 -0.71
N ILE A 126 0.99 -26.30 0.52
CA ILE A 126 1.04 -27.10 1.75
C ILE A 126 -0.30 -27.81 2.00
N GLY A 127 -1.42 -27.20 1.60
CA GLY A 127 -2.75 -27.82 1.75
C GLY A 127 -3.06 -28.95 0.76
N SER A 128 -2.18 -29.21 -0.23
CA SER A 128 -2.36 -30.25 -1.25
C SER A 128 -1.68 -31.59 -0.89
N ASP A 129 -0.89 -31.63 0.19
CA ASP A 129 -0.14 -32.83 0.62
C ASP A 129 -0.81 -33.59 1.79
N GLU A 130 -1.98 -33.14 2.27
CA GLU A 130 -2.73 -33.78 3.39
C GLU A 130 -4.04 -34.49 2.96
N GLN A 131 -4.19 -34.90 1.69
CA GLN A 131 -5.30 -35.75 1.24
C GLN A 131 -4.85 -37.07 0.62
#